data_AF-A0A0X8HVC9-F1
#
_entry.id   AF-A0A0X8HVC9-F1
#
_cell.length_a   1.000
_cell.length_b   1.000
_cell.length_c   1.000
_cell.angle_alpha   90.00
_cell.angle_beta   90.00
_cell.angle_gamma   90.00
#
_symmetry.space_group_name_H-M   'P 1'
#
loop_
_entity.id
_entity.type
_entity.pdbx_description
1 polymer ?
#
loop_
_entity_poly.entity_id
_entity_poly.type
_entity_poly.pdbx_seq_one_letter_code
_entity_poly.pdbx_strand_id
1 'polypeptide(L)'
;MFQTLARVFRPKSKEQVISKYTKNLASITSRIHDLEVRLKNNDSLYDAWNKRLNFYGISFLVLVVTVVHAKEKNMALTMMAIVGSILLILGLKKMFAALIDYRRSRISGKLDIARAAHQETLEELKKETNFYSTNSLIQRFSSGESQSEDALLLMDEELSSKYKELNNLKNELAQLKEQANGMVTSDTQEVTDKWFDKVLGVLSGGDVPSSLSIVPIKCQKCGYHAGCYISPNWAWKYVCPMCAFYQENKQPSASVVERQSSANSEGEHKSTRSERSLGSQKSLGSQRSTEPPVSSEKEKEL
;
A
#
# COMPACT_ATOMS: atom_id res chain seq x y z
N MET A 1 56.53 45.29 -7.85
CA MET A 1 55.08 45.50 -8.13
C MET A 1 54.27 44.21 -8.32
N PHE A 2 54.82 43.00 -8.15
CA PHE A 2 54.08 41.73 -8.43
C PHE A 2 53.48 41.02 -7.20
N GLN A 3 53.69 41.50 -5.96
CA GLN A 3 53.19 40.83 -4.75
C GLN A 3 51.76 41.20 -4.33
N THR A 4 51.14 42.20 -4.96
CA THR A 4 49.78 42.64 -4.62
C THR A 4 48.67 41.95 -5.43
N LEU A 5 49.01 41.26 -6.54
CA LEU A 5 48.04 40.55 -7.38
C LEU A 5 47.75 39.11 -6.89
N ALA A 6 48.64 38.49 -6.10
CA ALA A 6 48.44 37.13 -5.59
C ALA A 6 47.42 37.04 -4.44
N ARG A 7 46.98 38.17 -3.87
CA ARG A 7 46.06 38.19 -2.71
C ARG A 7 44.58 38.15 -3.09
N VAL A 8 44.26 38.22 -4.39
CA VAL A 8 42.86 38.22 -4.89
C VAL A 8 42.32 36.79 -5.10
N PHE A 9 43.20 35.80 -5.28
CA PHE A 9 42.81 34.39 -5.40
C PHE A 9 43.01 33.64 -4.07
N ARG A 10 42.27 34.05 -3.03
CA ARG A 10 42.16 33.21 -1.82
C ARG A 10 41.25 32.03 -2.17
N PRO A 11 41.73 30.78 -2.15
CA PRO A 11 40.89 29.62 -2.44
C PRO A 11 39.73 29.61 -1.43
N LYS A 12 38.49 29.47 -1.92
CA LYS A 12 37.32 29.32 -1.04
C LYS A 12 37.54 28.15 -0.10
N SER A 13 37.19 28.31 1.17
CA SER A 13 37.33 27.20 2.13
C SER A 13 36.37 26.07 1.74
N LYS A 14 36.81 24.82 1.88
CA LYS A 14 35.98 23.64 1.56
C LYS A 14 34.64 23.66 2.32
N GLU A 15 34.64 24.19 3.54
CA GLU A 15 33.43 24.38 4.35
C GLU A 15 32.41 25.33 3.70
N GLN A 16 32.87 26.44 3.11
CA GLN A 16 31.99 27.38 2.39
C GLN A 16 31.37 26.74 1.15
N VAL A 17 32.13 25.89 0.46
CA VAL A 17 31.66 25.14 -0.70
C VAL A 17 30.57 24.14 -0.29
N ILE A 18 30.84 23.32 0.73
CA ILE A 18 29.87 22.35 1.25
C ILE A 18 28.61 23.06 1.72
N SER A 19 28.73 24.15 2.49
CA SER A 19 27.59 24.96 2.95
C SER A 19 26.72 25.50 1.81
N LYS A 20 27.33 25.92 0.69
CA LYS A 20 26.60 26.38 -0.48
C LYS A 20 25.78 25.25 -1.11
N TYR A 21 26.38 24.08 -1.31
CA TYR A 21 25.68 22.93 -1.89
C TYR A 21 24.59 22.40 -0.95
N THR A 22 24.83 22.30 0.35
CA THR A 22 23.79 21.86 1.30
C THR A 22 22.59 22.80 1.31
N LYS A 23 22.81 24.12 1.22
CA LYS A 23 21.73 25.10 1.08
C LYS A 23 20.97 24.94 -0.24
N ASN A 24 21.68 24.71 -1.35
CA ASN A 24 21.07 24.46 -2.65
C ASN A 24 20.26 23.15 -2.65
N LEU A 25 20.80 22.04 -2.15
CA LEU A 25 20.10 20.77 -2.02
C LEU A 25 18.84 20.93 -1.16
N ALA A 26 18.93 21.58 0.00
CA ALA A 26 17.76 21.85 0.85
C ALA A 26 16.68 22.67 0.12
N SER A 27 17.08 23.66 -0.68
CA SER A 27 16.15 24.46 -1.49
C SER A 27 15.49 23.64 -2.61
N ILE A 28 16.22 22.71 -3.23
CA ILE A 28 15.68 21.83 -4.28
C ILE A 28 14.74 20.79 -3.66
N THR A 29 15.11 20.18 -2.53
CA THR A 29 14.29 19.19 -1.82
C THR A 29 12.98 19.78 -1.33
N SER A 30 12.99 20.98 -0.75
CA SER A 30 11.76 21.67 -0.36
C SER A 30 10.87 21.99 -1.57
N ARG A 31 11.47 22.35 -2.71
CA ARG A 31 10.74 22.58 -3.97
C ARG A 31 10.14 21.30 -4.55
N ILE A 32 10.83 20.17 -4.45
CA ILE A 32 10.31 18.85 -4.81
C ILE A 32 9.09 18.54 -3.93
N HIS A 33 9.21 18.72 -2.61
CA HIS A 33 8.12 18.45 -1.68
C HIS A 33 6.88 19.32 -1.96
N ASP A 34 7.05 20.62 -2.23
CA ASP A 34 5.93 21.49 -2.61
C ASP A 34 5.24 21.02 -3.91
N LEU A 35 6.01 20.60 -4.92
CA LEU A 35 5.46 20.06 -6.16
C LEU A 35 4.68 18.76 -5.94
N GLU A 36 5.19 17.85 -5.10
CA GLU A 36 4.52 16.60 -4.75
C GLU A 36 3.21 16.84 -3.99
N VAL A 37 3.22 17.76 -3.02
CA VAL A 37 2.01 18.14 -2.28
C VAL A 37 0.97 18.76 -3.21
N ARG A 38 1.38 19.63 -4.14
CA ARG A 38 0.47 20.21 -5.13
C ARG A 38 -0.14 19.16 -6.06
N LEU A 39 0.66 18.20 -6.55
CA LEU A 39 0.16 17.09 -7.35
C LEU A 39 -0.85 16.25 -6.57
N LYS A 40 -0.51 15.85 -5.34
CA LYS A 40 -1.39 15.05 -4.48
C LYS A 40 -2.70 15.76 -4.13
N ASN A 41 -2.63 17.05 -3.78
CA ASN A 41 -3.82 17.83 -3.48
C ASN A 41 -4.70 17.96 -4.71
N ASN A 42 -4.12 18.20 -5.90
CA ASN A 42 -4.89 18.27 -7.13
C ASN A 42 -5.53 16.92 -7.50
N ASP A 43 -4.81 15.81 -7.33
CA ASP A 43 -5.31 14.46 -7.59
C ASP A 43 -6.47 14.11 -6.63
N SER A 44 -6.33 14.40 -5.32
CA SER A 44 -7.41 14.18 -4.34
C SER A 44 -8.65 15.04 -4.60
N LEU A 45 -8.47 16.29 -5.04
CA LEU A 45 -9.56 17.17 -5.42
C LEU A 45 -10.28 16.64 -6.66
N TYR A 46 -9.54 16.14 -7.66
CA TYR A 46 -10.12 15.52 -8.85
C TYR A 46 -10.95 14.29 -8.51
N ASP A 47 -10.46 13.40 -7.64
CA ASP A 47 -11.22 12.23 -7.19
C ASP A 47 -12.50 12.62 -6.46
N ALA A 48 -12.43 13.62 -5.57
CA ALA A 48 -13.61 14.14 -4.90
C ALA A 48 -14.60 14.77 -5.89
N TRP A 49 -14.11 15.51 -6.87
CA TRP A 49 -14.95 16.15 -7.90
C TRP A 49 -15.61 15.13 -8.82
N ASN A 50 -14.87 14.10 -9.23
CA ASN A 50 -15.38 13.01 -10.06
C ASN A 50 -16.48 12.21 -9.34
N LYS A 51 -16.33 11.96 -8.03
CA LYS A 51 -17.36 11.34 -7.19
C LYS A 51 -18.62 12.22 -7.09
N ARG A 52 -18.45 13.52 -6.83
CA ARG A 52 -19.57 14.48 -6.79
C ARG A 52 -20.29 14.56 -8.13
N LEU A 53 -19.55 14.67 -9.24
CA LEU A 53 -20.10 14.75 -10.58
C LEU A 53 -20.84 13.48 -10.99
N ASN A 54 -20.38 12.29 -10.56
CA ASN A 54 -21.14 11.06 -10.73
C ASN A 54 -22.48 11.11 -9.97
N PHE A 55 -22.46 11.52 -8.70
CA PHE A 55 -23.66 11.60 -7.88
C PHE A 55 -24.69 12.59 -8.47
N TYR A 56 -24.25 13.80 -8.80
CA TYR A 56 -25.11 14.81 -9.42
C TYR A 56 -25.52 14.46 -10.85
N GLY A 57 -24.63 13.81 -11.62
CA GLY A 57 -24.91 13.35 -12.98
C GLY A 57 -26.02 12.30 -13.04
N ILE A 58 -26.00 11.33 -12.11
CA ILE A 58 -27.07 10.33 -11.99
C ILE A 58 -28.40 11.00 -11.59
N SER A 59 -28.37 11.90 -10.60
CA SER A 59 -29.56 12.65 -10.17
C SER A 59 -30.16 13.48 -11.30
N PHE A 60 -29.31 14.16 -12.08
CA PHE A 60 -29.73 14.95 -13.24
C PHE A 60 -30.33 14.07 -14.35
N LEU A 61 -29.72 12.91 -14.63
CA LEU A 61 -30.23 11.95 -15.62
C LEU A 61 -31.65 11.50 -15.26
N VAL A 62 -31.89 11.11 -14.00
CA VAL A 62 -33.22 10.72 -13.53
C VAL A 62 -34.24 11.84 -13.72
N LEU A 63 -33.89 13.08 -13.35
CA LEU A 63 -34.77 14.25 -13.51
C LEU A 63 -35.13 14.50 -14.98
N VAL A 64 -34.16 14.47 -15.89
CA VAL A 64 -34.39 14.66 -17.33
C VAL A 64 -35.33 13.59 -17.86
N VAL A 65 -35.13 12.33 -17.47
CA VAL A 65 -35.98 11.21 -17.88
C VAL A 65 -37.41 11.38 -17.38
N THR A 66 -37.61 11.76 -16.11
CA THR A 66 -38.95 11.99 -15.54
C THR A 66 -39.70 13.10 -16.27
N VAL A 67 -39.03 14.21 -16.61
CA VAL A 67 -39.65 15.34 -17.33
C VAL A 67 -40.02 14.97 -18.76
N VAL A 68 -39.12 14.28 -19.49
CA VAL A 68 -39.38 13.86 -20.87
C VAL A 68 -40.54 12.86 -20.91
N HIS A 69 -40.58 11.90 -19.99
CA HIS A 69 -41.68 10.92 -19.91
C HIS A 69 -43.03 11.55 -19.54
N ALA A 70 -43.03 12.62 -18.73
CA ALA A 70 -44.26 13.33 -18.36
C ALA A 70 -44.84 14.16 -19.51
N LYS A 71 -43.99 14.70 -20.40
CA LYS A 71 -44.42 15.52 -21.55
C LYS A 71 -44.71 14.69 -22.80
N GLU A 72 -43.89 13.69 -23.06
CA GLU A 72 -44.01 12.85 -24.24
C GLU A 72 -44.22 11.39 -23.87
N LYS A 73 -45.30 10.79 -24.37
CA LYS A 73 -45.57 9.35 -24.25
C LYS A 73 -44.83 8.51 -25.31
N ASN A 74 -44.10 9.16 -26.21
CA ASN A 74 -43.39 8.51 -27.30
C ASN A 74 -42.12 7.82 -26.76
N MET A 75 -42.15 6.49 -26.74
CA MET A 75 -41.04 5.65 -26.25
C MET A 75 -39.72 5.91 -26.98
N ALA A 76 -39.76 6.21 -28.29
CA ALA A 76 -38.56 6.46 -29.08
C ALA A 76 -37.82 7.74 -28.63
N LEU A 77 -38.54 8.82 -28.32
CA LEU A 77 -37.94 10.09 -27.94
C LEU A 77 -37.37 10.03 -26.52
N THR A 78 -38.01 9.30 -25.61
CA THR A 78 -37.46 9.04 -24.26
C THR A 78 -36.12 8.28 -24.32
N MET A 79 -35.98 7.30 -25.23
CA MET A 79 -34.74 6.52 -25.37
C MET A 79 -33.60 7.37 -25.96
N MET A 80 -33.89 8.22 -26.95
CA MET A 80 -32.89 9.14 -27.52
C MET A 80 -32.42 10.17 -26.49
N ALA A 81 -33.31 10.66 -25.63
CA ALA A 81 -32.95 11.56 -24.54
C ALA A 81 -32.03 10.89 -23.51
N ILE A 82 -32.30 9.64 -23.14
CA ILE A 82 -31.44 8.85 -22.23
C ILE A 82 -30.04 8.70 -22.84
N VAL A 83 -29.95 8.17 -24.07
CA VAL A 83 -28.68 7.95 -24.76
C VAL A 83 -27.91 9.26 -24.94
N GLY A 84 -28.59 10.33 -25.36
CA GLY A 84 -27.99 11.65 -25.52
C GLY A 84 -27.43 12.22 -24.21
N SER A 85 -28.17 12.09 -23.10
CA SER A 85 -27.71 12.56 -21.79
C SER A 85 -26.47 11.81 -21.28
N ILE A 86 -26.43 10.48 -21.48
CA ILE A 86 -25.30 9.64 -21.09
C ILE A 86 -24.06 10.02 -21.90
N LEU A 87 -24.20 10.16 -23.22
CA LEU A 87 -23.10 10.57 -24.10
C LEU A 87 -22.57 11.97 -23.74
N LEU A 88 -23.46 12.92 -23.45
CA LEU A 88 -23.08 14.27 -23.05
C LEU A 88 -22.29 14.28 -21.74
N ILE A 89 -22.74 13.54 -20.72
CA ILE A 89 -22.05 13.42 -19.43
C ILE A 89 -20.67 12.76 -19.62
N LEU A 90 -20.58 11.66 -20.36
CA LEU A 90 -19.30 10.98 -20.63
C LEU A 90 -18.33 11.87 -21.42
N GLY A 91 -18.85 12.63 -22.39
CA GLY A 91 -18.07 13.60 -23.16
C GLY A 91 -17.48 14.70 -22.27
N LEU A 92 -18.31 15.32 -21.41
CA LEU A 92 -17.86 16.34 -20.45
C LEU A 92 -16.81 15.77 -19.48
N LYS A 93 -17.00 14.55 -18.98
CA LYS A 93 -16.03 13.87 -18.10
C LYS A 93 -14.70 13.65 -18.79
N LYS A 94 -14.72 13.11 -20.01
CA LYS A 94 -13.51 12.86 -20.79
C LYS A 94 -12.77 14.16 -21.11
N MET A 95 -13.49 15.20 -21.49
CA MET A 95 -12.91 16.52 -21.77
C MET A 95 -12.25 17.11 -20.52
N PHE A 96 -12.91 17.04 -19.36
CA PHE A 96 -12.36 17.54 -18.11
C PHE A 96 -11.15 16.74 -17.63
N ALA A 97 -11.21 15.40 -17.72
CA ALA A 97 -10.09 14.51 -17.43
C ALA A 97 -8.87 14.84 -18.30
N ALA A 98 -9.06 14.95 -19.62
CA ALA A 98 -7.99 15.28 -20.56
C ALA A 98 -7.35 16.66 -20.26
N LEU A 99 -8.14 17.65 -19.87
CA LEU A 99 -7.63 18.98 -19.51
C LEU A 99 -6.76 18.93 -18.24
N ILE A 100 -7.16 18.12 -17.26
CA ILE A 100 -6.43 17.94 -16.00
C ILE A 100 -5.17 17.10 -16.22
N ASP A 101 -5.26 16.01 -16.98
CA ASP A 101 -4.10 15.17 -17.33
C ASP A 101 -3.05 16.00 -18.09
N TYR A 102 -3.49 16.87 -19.00
CA TYR A 102 -2.60 17.82 -19.67
C TYR A 102 -1.91 18.74 -18.65
N ARG A 103 -2.62 19.28 -17.67
CA ARG A 103 -2.01 20.09 -16.61
C ARG A 103 -1.07 19.29 -15.70
N ARG A 104 -1.45 18.05 -15.37
CA ARG A 104 -0.67 17.11 -14.54
C ARG A 104 0.68 16.83 -15.19
N SER A 105 0.70 16.57 -16.50
CA SER A 105 1.92 16.32 -17.27
C SER A 105 2.94 17.48 -17.19
N ARG A 106 2.45 18.72 -17.11
CA ARG A 106 3.31 19.92 -16.99
C ARG A 106 3.91 20.05 -15.60
N ILE A 107 3.22 19.57 -14.57
CA ILE A 107 3.72 19.60 -13.19
C ILE A 107 4.66 18.42 -12.94
N SER A 108 4.33 17.21 -13.42
CA SER A 108 5.22 16.06 -13.34
C SER A 108 6.54 16.31 -14.06
N GLY A 109 6.52 16.93 -15.25
CA GLY A 109 7.76 17.30 -15.94
C GLY A 109 8.65 18.26 -15.13
N LYS A 110 8.06 19.19 -14.35
CA LYS A 110 8.83 20.09 -13.47
C LYS A 110 9.44 19.35 -12.26
N LEU A 111 8.73 18.36 -11.74
CA LEU A 111 9.21 17.49 -10.67
C LEU A 111 10.43 16.69 -11.13
N ASP A 112 10.38 16.13 -12.35
CA ASP A 112 11.47 15.37 -12.93
C ASP A 112 12.70 16.26 -13.18
N ILE A 113 12.50 17.47 -13.69
CA ILE A 113 13.58 18.47 -13.84
C ILE A 113 14.19 18.82 -12.47
N ALA A 114 13.37 19.01 -11.43
CA ALA A 114 13.87 19.32 -10.09
C ALA A 114 14.67 18.15 -9.49
N ARG A 115 14.25 16.90 -9.72
CA ARG A 115 14.99 15.70 -9.30
C ARG A 115 16.30 15.53 -10.07
N ALA A 116 16.29 15.80 -11.38
CA ALA A 116 17.50 15.80 -12.19
C ALA A 116 18.51 16.85 -11.68
N ALA A 117 18.05 18.07 -11.39
CA ALA A 117 18.90 19.11 -10.80
C ALA A 117 19.43 18.73 -9.40
N HIS A 118 18.62 18.05 -8.59
CA HIS A 118 19.08 17.52 -7.30
C HIS A 118 20.21 16.49 -7.49
N GLN A 119 20.07 15.58 -8.44
CA GLN A 119 21.10 14.59 -8.74
C GLN A 119 22.38 15.22 -9.30
N GLU A 120 22.25 16.16 -10.24
CA GLU A 120 23.39 16.89 -10.83
C GLU A 120 24.17 17.65 -9.76
N THR A 121 23.49 18.39 -8.88
CA THR A 121 24.15 19.13 -7.78
C THR A 121 24.84 18.20 -6.77
N LEU A 122 24.29 16.99 -6.56
CA LEU A 122 24.89 15.97 -5.70
C LEU A 122 26.13 15.33 -6.35
N GLU A 123 26.12 15.11 -7.66
CA GLU A 123 27.28 14.65 -8.42
C GLU A 123 28.40 15.69 -8.47
N GLU A 124 28.04 16.97 -8.65
CA GLU A 124 29.00 18.07 -8.62
C GLU A 124 29.64 18.21 -7.24
N LEU A 125 28.84 18.12 -6.16
CA LEU A 125 29.35 18.07 -4.79
C LEU A 125 30.29 16.89 -4.57
N LYS A 126 29.95 15.68 -5.03
CA LYS A 126 30.80 14.48 -4.93
C LYS A 126 32.12 14.64 -5.68
N LYS A 127 32.09 15.29 -6.85
CA LYS A 127 33.27 15.58 -7.66
C LYS A 127 34.19 16.58 -6.95
N GLU A 128 33.65 17.70 -6.47
CA GLU A 128 34.44 18.74 -5.78
C GLU A 128 35.01 18.25 -4.44
N THR A 129 34.29 17.38 -3.73
CA THR A 129 34.74 16.80 -2.45
C THR A 129 35.70 15.62 -2.62
N ASN A 130 36.05 15.23 -3.86
CA ASN A 130 36.84 14.02 -4.14
C ASN A 130 36.22 12.76 -3.50
N PHE A 131 34.89 12.72 -3.41
CA PHE A 131 34.17 11.61 -2.77
C PHE A 131 34.46 10.28 -3.45
N TYR A 132 34.50 10.22 -4.78
CA TYR A 132 34.77 8.96 -5.51
C TYR A 132 36.17 8.41 -5.24
N SER A 133 37.19 9.26 -5.14
CA SER A 133 38.55 8.79 -4.84
C SER A 133 38.67 8.31 -3.39
N THR A 134 38.05 9.03 -2.45
CA THR A 134 38.10 8.64 -1.04
C THR A 134 37.21 7.42 -0.78
N ASN A 135 36.05 7.33 -1.40
CA ASN A 135 35.14 6.20 -1.28
C ASN A 135 35.73 4.93 -1.91
N SER A 136 36.37 5.03 -3.08
CA SER A 136 37.06 3.86 -3.67
C SER A 136 38.28 3.42 -2.86
N LEU A 137 39.00 4.36 -2.25
CA LEU A 137 40.08 4.04 -1.31
C LEU A 137 39.53 3.34 -0.06
N ILE A 138 38.51 3.91 0.57
CA ILE A 138 37.84 3.32 1.73
C ILE A 138 37.28 1.95 1.38
N GLN A 139 36.62 1.76 0.23
CA GLN A 139 36.11 0.44 -0.18
C GLN A 139 37.24 -0.58 -0.34
N ARG A 140 38.35 -0.23 -0.98
CA ARG A 140 39.51 -1.12 -1.13
C ARG A 140 40.10 -1.55 0.22
N PHE A 141 40.20 -0.63 1.18
CA PHE A 141 40.80 -0.92 2.49
C PHE A 141 39.80 -1.42 3.54
N SER A 142 38.51 -1.12 3.40
CA SER A 142 37.43 -1.52 4.31
C SER A 142 36.84 -2.87 3.96
N SER A 143 36.81 -3.25 2.68
CA SER A 143 36.23 -4.53 2.25
C SER A 143 37.25 -5.66 2.22
N GLY A 144 38.56 -5.36 2.25
CA GLY A 144 39.59 -6.36 1.95
C GLY A 144 39.52 -6.76 0.47
N GLU A 145 40.67 -6.96 -0.15
CA GLU A 145 40.80 -7.20 -1.60
C GLU A 145 39.91 -8.35 -2.11
N SER A 146 39.62 -9.35 -1.27
CA SER A 146 38.79 -10.51 -1.62
C SER A 146 37.27 -10.34 -1.49
N GLN A 147 36.73 -9.51 -0.58
CA GLN A 147 35.27 -9.45 -0.40
C GLN A 147 34.56 -8.55 -1.42
N SER A 148 35.27 -7.60 -2.05
CA SER A 148 34.65 -6.70 -3.02
C SER A 148 34.35 -7.37 -4.37
N GLU A 149 35.23 -8.27 -4.80
CA GLU A 149 35.02 -9.09 -6.00
C GLU A 149 33.94 -10.14 -5.74
N ASP A 150 33.97 -10.80 -4.57
CA ASP A 150 32.94 -11.75 -4.15
C ASP A 150 31.56 -11.08 -3.97
N ALA A 151 31.50 -9.86 -3.45
CA ALA A 151 30.25 -9.10 -3.31
C ALA A 151 29.72 -8.57 -4.65
N LEU A 152 30.60 -8.19 -5.58
CA LEU A 152 30.21 -7.80 -6.94
C LEU A 152 29.65 -8.99 -7.72
N LEU A 153 30.30 -10.16 -7.61
CA LEU A 153 29.83 -11.41 -8.21
C LEU A 153 28.49 -11.86 -7.62
N LEU A 154 28.33 -11.80 -6.29
CA LEU A 154 27.05 -12.09 -5.63
C LEU A 154 25.94 -11.12 -6.07
N MET A 155 26.24 -9.84 -6.20
CA MET A 155 25.26 -8.85 -6.68
C MET A 155 24.87 -9.09 -8.14
N ASP A 156 25.82 -9.43 -9.02
CA ASP A 156 25.52 -9.71 -10.43
C ASP A 156 24.74 -11.03 -10.60
N GLU A 157 25.06 -12.05 -9.80
CA GLU A 157 24.33 -13.32 -9.73
C GLU A 157 22.88 -13.09 -9.24
N GLU A 158 22.70 -12.36 -8.14
CA GLU A 158 21.37 -12.00 -7.60
C GLU A 158 20.56 -11.17 -8.60
N LEU A 159 21.19 -10.18 -9.24
CA LEU A 159 20.54 -9.33 -10.24
C LEU A 159 20.07 -10.15 -11.45
N SER A 160 20.93 -11.03 -11.96
CA SER A 160 20.59 -11.91 -13.08
C SER A 160 19.46 -12.89 -12.74
N SER A 161 19.44 -13.39 -11.49
CA SER A 161 18.38 -14.25 -10.99
C SER A 161 17.03 -13.51 -10.95
N LYS A 162 17.04 -12.25 -10.49
CA LYS A 162 15.85 -11.38 -10.45
C LYS A 162 15.34 -11.03 -11.85
N TYR A 163 16.23 -10.81 -12.82
CA TYR A 163 15.84 -10.63 -14.21
C TYR A 163 15.20 -11.89 -14.81
N LYS A 164 15.72 -13.09 -14.50
CA LYS A 164 15.12 -14.36 -14.92
C LYS A 164 13.75 -14.57 -14.29
N GLU A 165 13.60 -14.27 -13.00
CA GLU A 165 12.33 -14.34 -12.27
C GLU A 165 11.28 -13.40 -12.88
N LEU A 166 11.65 -12.14 -13.15
CA LEU A 166 10.77 -11.18 -13.82
C LEU A 166 10.35 -11.62 -15.22
N ASN A 167 11.27 -12.19 -16.00
CA ASN A 167 10.95 -12.72 -17.33
C ASN A 167 10.02 -13.95 -17.25
N ASN A 168 10.22 -14.82 -16.27
CA ASN A 168 9.34 -15.97 -16.06
C ASN A 168 7.92 -15.51 -15.66
N LEU A 169 7.80 -14.59 -14.71
CA LEU A 169 6.52 -13.99 -14.31
C LEU A 169 5.82 -13.29 -15.48
N LYS A 170 6.59 -12.57 -16.32
CA LYS A 170 6.04 -11.94 -17.53
C LYS A 170 5.46 -12.97 -18.50
N ASN A 171 6.14 -14.11 -18.68
CA ASN A 171 5.67 -15.19 -19.54
C ASN A 171 4.43 -15.88 -18.96
N GLU A 172 4.40 -16.13 -17.64
CA GLU A 172 3.21 -16.66 -16.95
C GLU A 172 2.00 -15.73 -17.08
N LEU A 173 2.21 -14.41 -16.91
CA LEU A 173 1.15 -13.42 -17.08
C LEU A 173 0.65 -13.36 -18.53
N ALA A 174 1.55 -13.47 -19.51
CA ALA A 174 1.16 -13.53 -20.92
C ALA A 174 0.32 -14.79 -21.22
N GLN A 175 0.71 -15.93 -20.66
CA GLN A 175 0.01 -17.20 -20.81
C GLN A 175 -1.38 -17.17 -20.15
N LEU A 176 -1.49 -16.58 -18.94
CA LEU A 176 -2.78 -16.40 -18.25
C LEU A 176 -3.69 -15.43 -19.01
N LYS A 177 -3.13 -14.36 -19.58
CA LYS A 177 -3.88 -13.40 -20.40
C LYS A 177 -4.44 -14.06 -21.67
N GLU A 178 -3.65 -14.91 -22.31
CA GLU A 178 -4.07 -15.64 -23.52
C GLU A 178 -5.13 -16.70 -23.19
N GLN A 179 -4.99 -17.39 -22.05
CA GLN A 179 -5.99 -18.34 -21.53
C GLN A 179 -7.31 -17.64 -21.16
N ALA A 180 -7.25 -16.43 -20.60
CA ALA A 180 -8.42 -15.61 -20.29
C ALA A 180 -9.12 -15.06 -21.55
N ASN A 181 -8.39 -14.82 -22.64
CA ASN A 181 -8.96 -14.32 -23.89
C ASN A 181 -9.73 -15.39 -24.68
N GLY A 182 -9.60 -16.67 -24.31
CA GLY A 182 -10.32 -17.80 -24.91
C GLY A 182 -11.62 -18.20 -24.21
N MET A 183 -11.92 -17.68 -23.00
CA MET A 183 -13.07 -18.10 -22.20
C MET A 183 -13.97 -16.91 -21.82
N VAL A 184 -14.87 -16.54 -22.75
CA VAL A 184 -15.96 -15.58 -22.49
C VAL A 184 -17.21 -16.35 -22.07
N THR A 185 -17.38 -16.56 -20.77
CA THR A 185 -18.68 -16.73 -20.09
C THR A 185 -18.51 -16.39 -18.61
N SER A 186 -19.26 -15.40 -18.11
CA SER A 186 -19.71 -15.10 -16.72
C SER A 186 -18.82 -15.36 -15.47
N ASP A 187 -17.59 -15.84 -15.61
CA ASP A 187 -16.71 -16.32 -14.52
C ASP A 187 -15.41 -15.48 -14.42
N THR A 188 -15.35 -14.37 -15.15
CA THR A 188 -14.16 -13.50 -15.24
C THR A 188 -13.87 -12.77 -13.92
N GLN A 189 -14.87 -12.59 -13.05
CA GLN A 189 -14.69 -11.93 -11.76
C GLN A 189 -13.93 -12.82 -10.76
N GLU A 190 -14.23 -14.12 -10.71
CA GLU A 190 -13.51 -15.03 -9.79
C GLU A 190 -12.06 -15.28 -10.21
N VAL A 191 -11.78 -15.34 -11.51
CA VAL A 191 -10.41 -15.55 -12.00
C VAL A 191 -9.55 -14.30 -11.78
N THR A 192 -10.15 -13.09 -11.88
CA THR A 192 -9.46 -11.84 -11.57
C THR A 192 -9.13 -11.70 -10.08
N ASP A 193 -10.00 -12.18 -9.20
CA ASP A 193 -9.72 -12.21 -7.76
C ASP A 193 -8.65 -13.27 -7.41
N LYS A 194 -8.66 -14.44 -8.05
CA LYS A 194 -7.70 -15.53 -7.78
C LYS A 194 -6.25 -15.18 -8.13
N TRP A 195 -5.99 -14.44 -9.21
CA TRP A 195 -4.61 -14.01 -9.51
C TRP A 195 -4.18 -12.84 -8.60
N PHE A 196 -5.12 -11.95 -8.25
CA PHE A 196 -4.85 -10.83 -7.36
C PHE A 196 -4.47 -11.33 -5.96
N ASP A 197 -5.24 -12.28 -5.41
CA ASP A 197 -4.93 -12.94 -4.13
C ASP A 197 -3.59 -13.69 -4.17
N LYS A 198 -3.23 -14.29 -5.31
CA LYS A 198 -1.95 -15.00 -5.44
C LYS A 198 -0.76 -14.04 -5.44
N VAL A 199 -0.88 -12.89 -6.10
CA VAL A 199 0.14 -11.82 -6.09
C VAL A 199 0.20 -11.17 -4.71
N LEU A 200 -0.94 -10.92 -4.07
CA LEU A 200 -1.00 -10.40 -2.71
C LEU A 200 -0.37 -11.38 -1.72
N GLY A 201 -0.62 -12.68 -1.87
CA GLY A 201 -0.01 -13.75 -1.10
C GLY A 201 1.51 -13.76 -1.22
N VAL A 202 2.06 -13.61 -2.42
CA VAL A 202 3.52 -13.53 -2.60
C VAL A 202 4.11 -12.25 -2.01
N LEU A 203 3.42 -11.10 -2.15
CA LEU A 203 3.83 -9.84 -1.53
C LEU A 203 3.70 -9.84 0.00
N SER A 204 2.76 -10.62 0.56
CA SER A 204 2.51 -10.73 2.00
C SER A 204 3.32 -11.84 2.68
N GLY A 205 4.07 -12.65 1.93
CA GLY A 205 4.96 -13.69 2.46
C GLY A 205 4.40 -15.11 2.46
N GLY A 206 3.31 -15.36 1.72
CA GLY A 206 2.68 -16.66 1.51
C GLY A 206 1.74 -17.06 2.64
N ASP A 207 0.63 -17.70 2.28
CA ASP A 207 -0.24 -18.34 3.27
C ASP A 207 0.50 -19.54 3.85
N VAL A 208 0.76 -19.51 5.16
CA VAL A 208 1.14 -20.72 5.91
C VAL A 208 -0.01 -21.72 5.69
N PRO A 209 0.26 -22.95 5.20
CA PRO A 209 -0.81 -23.89 4.86
C PRO A 209 -1.72 -24.11 6.07
N SER A 210 -3.04 -24.18 5.85
CA SER A 210 -4.08 -24.31 6.87
C SER A 210 -3.94 -25.51 7.83
N SER A 211 -2.93 -26.38 7.62
CA SER A 211 -2.51 -27.43 8.53
C SER A 211 -1.62 -26.94 9.69
N LEU A 212 -1.11 -25.70 9.63
CA LEU A 212 -0.44 -25.01 10.73
C LEU A 212 -1.36 -23.87 11.23
N SER A 213 -2.38 -24.23 11.99
CA SER A 213 -3.23 -23.24 12.66
C SER A 213 -2.42 -22.53 13.74
N ILE A 214 -1.76 -21.44 13.36
CA ILE A 214 -1.02 -20.56 14.27
C ILE A 214 -2.06 -19.82 15.11
N VAL A 215 -2.35 -20.35 16.30
CA VAL A 215 -3.35 -19.77 17.21
C VAL A 215 -2.67 -18.78 18.16
N PRO A 216 -3.18 -17.54 18.29
CA PRO A 216 -2.66 -16.57 19.25
C PRO A 216 -2.85 -17.04 20.70
N ILE A 217 -1.82 -16.91 21.54
CA ILE A 217 -1.91 -17.20 22.98
C ILE A 217 -2.69 -16.07 23.65
N LYS A 218 -3.92 -16.36 24.05
CA LYS A 218 -4.73 -15.49 24.89
C LYS A 218 -4.72 -16.01 26.32
N CYS A 219 -4.53 -15.13 27.30
CA CYS A 219 -4.62 -15.53 28.70
C CYS A 219 -6.07 -15.90 29.06
N GLN A 220 -6.31 -17.10 29.58
CA GLN A 220 -7.66 -17.52 30.02
C GLN A 220 -8.25 -16.68 31.16
N LYS A 221 -7.41 -16.02 31.97
CA LYS A 221 -7.86 -15.25 33.14
C LYS A 221 -8.18 -13.79 32.81
N CYS A 222 -7.34 -13.12 32.01
CA CYS A 222 -7.48 -11.68 31.73
C CYS A 222 -7.74 -11.34 30.25
N GLY A 223 -7.72 -12.33 29.36
CA GLY A 223 -7.91 -12.13 27.92
C GLY A 223 -6.75 -11.43 27.20
N TYR A 224 -5.71 -11.01 27.91
CA TYR A 224 -4.58 -10.29 27.32
C TYR A 224 -3.83 -11.14 26.30
N HIS A 225 -3.50 -10.53 25.17
CA HIS A 225 -2.77 -11.12 24.06
C HIS A 225 -1.38 -10.48 23.99
N ALA A 226 -0.32 -11.27 24.21
CA ALA A 226 1.06 -10.78 24.24
C ALA A 226 1.75 -10.75 22.86
N GLY A 227 1.02 -11.05 21.77
CA GLY A 227 1.61 -11.16 20.43
C GLY A 227 2.37 -12.47 20.18
N CYS A 228 2.26 -13.43 21.09
CA CYS A 228 2.85 -14.76 20.95
C CYS A 228 1.85 -15.74 20.30
N TYR A 229 2.35 -16.64 19.45
CA TYR A 229 1.52 -17.60 18.74
C TYR A 229 1.99 -19.04 18.97
N ILE A 230 1.06 -19.99 18.94
CA ILE A 230 1.29 -21.42 19.16
C ILE A 230 1.39 -22.14 17.83
N SER A 231 2.36 -23.05 17.70
CA SER A 231 2.30 -24.13 16.72
C SER A 231 1.60 -25.34 17.36
N PRO A 232 0.57 -25.92 16.71
CA PRO A 232 -0.32 -26.92 17.32
C PRO A 232 0.38 -28.21 17.79
N ASN A 233 1.60 -28.48 17.33
CA ASN A 233 2.29 -29.74 17.61
C ASN A 233 3.30 -29.68 18.78
N TRP A 234 3.48 -28.53 19.44
CA TRP A 234 4.51 -28.36 20.48
C TRP A 234 3.92 -28.15 21.89
N ALA A 235 4.54 -28.77 22.88
CA ALA A 235 4.24 -28.50 24.29
C ALA A 235 4.75 -27.10 24.66
N TRP A 236 3.92 -26.32 25.36
CA TRP A 236 4.27 -24.95 25.73
C TRP A 236 3.87 -24.63 27.16
N LYS A 237 4.61 -23.68 27.74
CA LYS A 237 4.38 -23.09 29.05
C LYS A 237 4.36 -21.57 28.89
N TYR A 238 3.32 -20.93 29.37
CA TYR A 238 3.12 -19.48 29.22
C TYR A 238 2.73 -18.87 30.55
N VAL A 239 3.40 -17.77 30.91
CA VAL A 239 3.05 -16.92 32.06
C VAL A 239 2.59 -15.58 31.54
N CYS A 240 1.36 -15.18 31.89
CA CYS A 240 0.80 -13.92 31.43
C CYS A 240 1.53 -12.72 32.09
N PRO A 241 1.99 -11.72 31.31
CA PRO A 241 2.68 -10.55 31.86
C PRO A 241 1.75 -9.60 32.63
N MET A 242 0.44 -9.62 32.35
CA MET A 242 -0.53 -8.72 33.00
C MET A 242 -1.07 -9.24 34.34
N CYS A 243 -1.17 -10.57 34.51
CA CYS A 243 -1.81 -11.16 35.70
C CYS A 243 -1.01 -12.32 36.33
N ALA A 244 0.18 -12.60 35.83
CA ALA A 244 1.06 -13.69 36.26
C ALA A 244 0.44 -15.10 36.23
N PHE A 245 -0.65 -15.28 35.48
CA PHE A 245 -1.34 -16.58 35.37
C PHE A 245 -0.56 -17.56 34.50
N TYR A 246 -0.24 -18.73 35.06
CA TYR A 246 0.49 -19.81 34.40
C TYR A 246 -0.46 -20.73 33.64
N GLN A 247 -0.12 -21.06 32.39
CA GLN A 247 -0.83 -21.98 31.52
C GLN A 247 0.17 -22.94 30.89
N GLU A 248 -0.19 -24.22 30.79
CA GLU A 248 0.61 -25.24 30.11
C GLU A 248 -0.27 -26.13 29.23
N ASN A 249 0.27 -26.53 28.08
CA ASN A 249 -0.31 -27.59 27.26
C ASN A 249 0.71 -28.73 27.13
N LYS A 250 0.33 -29.92 27.60
CA LYS A 250 1.10 -31.16 27.43
C LYS A 250 0.57 -31.83 26.16
N GLN A 251 1.46 -32.24 25.26
CA GLN A 251 1.04 -32.93 24.03
C GLN A 251 0.03 -34.05 24.35
N PRO A 252 -1.00 -34.26 23.52
CA PRO A 252 -1.74 -35.50 23.57
C PRO A 252 -0.74 -36.63 23.24
N SER A 253 -0.49 -37.51 24.22
CA SER A 253 0.26 -38.73 23.98
C SER A 253 -0.39 -39.47 22.81
N ALA A 254 0.41 -39.84 21.81
CA ALA A 254 -0.02 -40.60 20.64
C ALA A 254 -0.52 -42.00 21.06
N SER A 255 -1.77 -42.08 21.50
CA SER A 255 -2.60 -43.27 21.58
C SER A 255 -4.05 -42.78 21.65
N VAL A 256 -4.95 -43.44 20.92
CA VAL A 256 -6.35 -43.05 20.67
C VAL A 256 -6.54 -42.14 19.44
N VAL A 257 -6.12 -42.65 18.27
CA VAL A 257 -6.86 -42.40 17.01
C VAL A 257 -7.10 -43.77 16.38
N GLU A 258 -8.08 -44.50 16.89
CA GLU A 258 -8.75 -45.53 16.12
C GLU A 258 -10.18 -45.73 16.66
N ARG A 259 -11.14 -45.80 15.74
CA ARG A 259 -12.60 -45.90 15.88
C ARG A 259 -13.35 -44.57 16.00
N GLN A 260 -13.84 -44.09 14.86
CA GLN A 260 -15.24 -44.33 14.47
C GLN A 260 -15.51 -43.71 13.09
N SER A 261 -15.39 -44.55 12.06
CA SER A 261 -15.96 -44.30 10.73
C SER A 261 -16.47 -45.62 10.21
N SER A 262 -17.73 -45.96 10.51
CA SER A 262 -18.68 -46.73 9.68
C SER A 262 -19.86 -47.29 10.50
N ALA A 263 -21.01 -47.41 9.82
CA ALA A 263 -22.33 -47.91 10.23
C ALA A 263 -23.28 -46.87 10.85
N ASN A 264 -24.54 -46.72 10.45
CA ASN A 264 -25.31 -47.23 9.32
C ASN A 264 -26.58 -46.35 9.17
N SER A 265 -27.19 -46.39 7.99
CA SER A 265 -28.54 -45.91 7.67
C SER A 265 -29.64 -46.47 8.60
N GLU A 266 -30.68 -45.66 8.86
CA GLU A 266 -32.12 -45.95 8.59
C GLU A 266 -33.07 -45.06 9.42
N GLY A 267 -34.12 -44.54 8.75
CA GLY A 267 -35.51 -44.71 9.20
C GLY A 267 -36.08 -43.88 10.37
N GLU A 268 -36.85 -42.86 9.99
CA GLU A 268 -38.20 -42.55 10.49
C GLU A 268 -38.50 -41.99 11.92
N HIS A 269 -39.35 -40.94 11.85
CA HIS A 269 -40.50 -40.60 12.71
C HIS A 269 -40.40 -39.71 13.96
N LYS A 270 -40.90 -38.47 13.75
CA LYS A 270 -42.02 -37.75 14.43
C LYS A 270 -41.81 -36.98 15.75
N SER A 271 -42.35 -35.76 15.73
CA SER A 271 -42.88 -34.92 16.84
C SER A 271 -41.84 -34.34 17.81
N THR A 272 -41.89 -33.09 18.31
CA THR A 272 -43.01 -32.21 18.68
C THR A 272 -42.45 -30.82 19.08
N ARG A 273 -43.23 -29.74 18.83
CA ARG A 273 -43.57 -28.61 19.75
C ARG A 273 -42.42 -27.75 20.35
N SER A 274 -42.20 -26.52 19.89
CA SER A 274 -42.79 -25.22 20.34
C SER A 274 -42.44 -24.77 21.77
N GLU A 275 -41.78 -23.60 21.87
CA GLU A 275 -41.89 -22.46 22.84
C GLU A 275 -40.55 -21.68 22.77
N ARG A 276 -40.41 -20.41 22.37
CA ARG A 276 -41.03 -19.10 22.70
C ARG A 276 -40.83 -18.64 24.15
N SER A 277 -39.80 -17.82 24.39
CA SER A 277 -39.77 -16.64 25.28
C SER A 277 -38.43 -15.91 25.00
N LEU A 278 -38.32 -14.63 24.64
CA LEU A 278 -38.89 -13.36 25.10
C LEU A 278 -38.57 -13.01 26.55
N GLY A 279 -37.59 -12.11 26.71
CA GLY A 279 -37.26 -11.38 27.94
C GLY A 279 -36.13 -10.39 27.63
N SER A 280 -36.42 -9.16 27.21
CA SER A 280 -36.69 -7.99 28.08
C SER A 280 -35.40 -7.47 28.73
N GLN A 281 -34.77 -6.47 28.10
CA GLN A 281 -34.84 -5.04 28.43
C GLN A 281 -34.04 -4.61 29.67
N LYS A 282 -33.45 -3.41 29.49
CA LYS A 282 -32.84 -2.46 30.44
C LYS A 282 -31.32 -2.41 30.33
N SER A 283 -30.67 -1.26 30.31
CA SER A 283 -31.09 0.14 30.37
C SER A 283 -29.84 1.01 30.31
N LEU A 284 -29.97 2.19 29.69
CA LEU A 284 -29.39 3.48 30.06
C LEU A 284 -27.90 3.61 30.45
N GLY A 285 -27.28 4.64 29.84
CA GLY A 285 -26.15 5.37 30.44
C GLY A 285 -25.08 5.72 29.40
N SER A 286 -25.25 6.78 28.61
CA SER A 286 -24.84 8.15 28.95
C SER A 286 -23.32 8.38 28.82
N GLN A 287 -22.97 9.10 27.74
CA GLN A 287 -21.93 10.12 27.56
C GLN A 287 -20.66 10.03 28.44
N ARG A 288 -19.48 10.13 27.80
CA ARG A 288 -18.65 11.36 27.84
C ARG A 288 -17.27 11.15 27.21
N SER A 289 -16.97 12.03 26.26
CA SER A 289 -15.66 12.28 25.66
C SER A 289 -14.69 12.87 26.70
N THR A 290 -13.43 12.46 26.69
CA THR A 290 -12.28 13.29 27.07
C THR A 290 -11.01 12.77 26.40
N GLU A 291 -10.41 13.62 25.57
CA GLU A 291 -9.02 13.55 25.10
C GLU A 291 -8.03 13.62 26.27
N PRO A 292 -6.78 13.17 26.08
CA PRO A 292 -5.63 13.70 26.80
C PRO A 292 -4.70 14.52 25.88
N PRO A 293 -3.98 15.50 26.45
CA PRO A 293 -3.27 16.53 25.69
C PRO A 293 -1.88 16.11 25.22
N VAL A 294 -1.50 16.66 24.08
CA VAL A 294 -0.16 16.67 23.50
C VAL A 294 0.73 17.63 24.29
N SER A 295 1.86 17.14 24.77
CA SER A 295 2.97 17.92 25.32
C SER A 295 3.81 18.51 24.20
N SER A 296 4.02 19.83 24.23
CA SER A 296 5.08 20.51 23.49
C SER A 296 5.91 21.32 24.48
N GLU A 297 7.07 20.79 24.81
CA GLU A 297 8.21 21.49 25.39
C GLU A 297 8.96 22.23 24.28
N LYS A 298 9.30 23.50 24.55
CA LYS A 298 10.41 24.34 24.03
C LYS A 298 9.94 25.79 23.97
N GLU A 299 10.71 26.82 24.28
CA GLU A 299 12.04 27.10 24.83
C GLU A 299 12.13 28.66 24.74
N LYS A 300 13.10 29.29 25.43
CA LYS A 300 13.47 30.74 25.42
C LYS A 300 12.83 31.57 26.56
N GLU A 301 13.51 32.42 27.32
CA GLU A 301 14.81 33.11 27.20
C GLU A 301 15.44 33.33 28.58
N LEU A 302 16.76 33.19 28.68
CA LEU A 302 17.71 34.19 29.20
C LEU A 302 19.16 33.70 29.02
#